data_AF-A0ABD3PM39-F1
#
_entry.id   AF-A0ABD3PM39-F1
#
_cell.length_a   1.000
_cell.length_b   1.000
_cell.length_c   1.000
_cell.angle_alpha   90.00
_cell.angle_beta   90.00
_cell.angle_gamma   90.00
#
_symmetry.space_group_name_H-M   'P 1'
#
loop_
_entity.id
_entity.type
_entity.pdbx_description
1 polymer ?
#
loop_
_entity_poly.entity_id
_entity_poly.type
_entity_poly.pdbx_seq_one_letter_code
_entity_poly.pdbx_strand_id
1 'polypeptide(L)'
;MSRWFLAAAAVCITLIITSTCDAFANCRARAAVFNSNTSLHKRRPSLRLKPLQLSPQSFLATQSYNARNERQHAFQLHASSKDEPLDLPSLKRLLNEAIAIHDQNLSCTPPLSQIASRLSDLETESSSPDFWDSSNSIRNNVVTRDIAKYTRLKSQLNAWDKLRKDAQEAFDMLVDLYQEESSSDDVTYVEMMELTYQECKESASSLLTTCQKYELQTLLSGPYDASPCTILLTAGAGGTEACDWVDMLYRMYTRHASHMGYRVETVEATPGDVVGYKSVELRIECGNDDNGDGQSNHHPYGWFKGEKGAHRLVRLSPFNANNKRQTTFAGVDVVPILEEEEVKDVDIPEKELEITTMRSGGKGGQNVNKVETGVRIKHLTSGIAVKCTEERSQGMNKQRALARLKGQLLAIAQEQRLKDIQSIRGDVVEASWGAQIRNYVMQPYKLVKDGRSGWESSDVDGFLDGGQGLEDCIGSLLRWRRGVEEEEREEADLKGV
;
A
#
# COMPACT_ATOMS: atom_id res chain seq x y z
N MET A 1 31.43 41.28 29.83
CA MET A 1 30.91 40.40 28.75
C MET A 1 29.40 40.15 28.82
N SER A 2 28.60 40.83 29.66
CA SER A 2 27.15 40.58 29.77
C SER A 2 26.24 41.58 29.06
N ARG A 3 26.73 42.75 28.65
CA ARG A 3 25.91 43.77 27.94
C ARG A 3 25.88 43.60 26.41
N TRP A 4 26.87 42.92 25.83
CA TRP A 4 26.94 42.68 24.38
C TRP A 4 26.07 41.49 23.93
N PHE A 5 25.91 40.46 24.79
CA PHE A 5 25.05 39.31 24.50
C PHE A 5 23.55 39.65 24.52
N LEU A 6 23.12 40.53 25.42
CA LEU A 6 21.73 41.00 25.49
C LEU A 6 21.35 41.90 24.29
N ALA A 7 22.29 42.68 23.77
CA ALA A 7 22.07 43.48 22.56
C ALA A 7 22.00 42.60 21.29
N ALA A 8 22.82 41.56 21.20
CA ALA A 8 22.78 40.61 20.07
C ALA A 8 21.48 39.77 20.06
N ALA A 9 21.00 39.33 21.23
CA ALA A 9 19.75 38.58 21.33
C ALA A 9 18.51 39.44 20.96
N ALA A 10 18.50 40.72 21.33
CA ALA A 10 17.41 41.64 20.97
C ALA A 10 17.32 41.90 19.46
N VAL A 11 18.46 41.99 18.76
CA VAL A 11 18.53 42.17 17.30
C VAL A 11 18.11 40.90 16.54
N CYS A 12 18.48 39.71 17.03
CA CYS A 12 18.01 38.45 16.44
C CYS A 12 16.49 38.25 16.59
N ILE A 13 15.90 38.62 17.72
CA ILE A 13 14.45 38.49 17.93
C ILE A 13 13.67 39.48 17.04
N THR A 14 14.18 40.69 16.82
CA THR A 14 13.55 41.66 15.90
C THR A 14 13.66 41.26 14.43
N LEU A 15 14.74 40.57 14.02
CA LEU A 15 14.90 40.02 12.67
C LEU A 15 13.96 38.83 12.39
N ILE A 16 13.67 38.01 13.40
CA ILE A 16 12.74 36.86 13.26
C ILE A 16 11.28 37.34 13.18
N ILE A 17 10.91 38.38 13.94
CA ILE A 17 9.56 38.95 13.91
C ILE A 17 9.30 39.70 12.58
N THR A 18 10.30 40.37 12.01
CA THR A 18 10.16 41.05 10.72
C THR A 18 10.11 40.07 9.53
N SER A 19 10.90 39.00 9.57
CA SER A 19 10.86 37.93 8.55
C SER A 19 9.54 37.15 8.54
N THR A 20 8.85 37.01 9.68
CA THR A 20 7.57 36.28 9.76
C THR A 20 6.37 37.16 9.36
N CYS A 21 6.45 38.48 9.54
CA CYS A 21 5.44 39.42 9.03
C CYS A 21 5.46 39.56 7.49
N ASP A 22 6.64 39.53 6.85
CA ASP A 22 6.74 39.62 5.38
C ASP A 22 6.25 38.34 4.67
N ALA A 23 6.36 37.18 5.31
CA ALA A 23 5.80 35.93 4.80
C ALA A 23 4.25 35.92 4.82
N PHE A 24 3.62 36.57 5.82
CA PHE A 24 2.16 36.71 5.88
C PHE A 24 1.60 37.77 4.92
N ALA A 25 2.36 38.83 4.62
CA ALA A 25 1.96 39.85 3.67
C ALA A 25 1.94 39.35 2.21
N ASN A 26 2.87 38.45 1.83
CA ASN A 26 2.94 37.89 0.48
C ASN A 26 1.85 36.86 0.14
N CYS A 27 1.26 36.18 1.13
CA CYS A 27 0.11 35.28 0.89
C CYS A 27 -1.19 36.03 0.58
N ARG A 28 -1.37 37.26 1.09
CA ARG A 28 -2.54 38.10 0.75
C ARG A 28 -2.47 38.73 -0.65
N ALA A 29 -1.27 38.95 -1.18
CA ALA A 29 -1.09 39.54 -2.52
C ALA A 29 -1.31 38.55 -3.68
N ARG A 30 -1.14 37.24 -3.45
CA ARG A 30 -1.37 36.20 -4.48
C ARG A 30 -2.84 35.82 -4.69
N ALA A 31 -3.71 36.06 -3.71
CA ALA A 31 -5.15 35.82 -3.86
C ALA A 31 -5.89 36.95 -4.62
N ALA A 32 -5.24 38.09 -4.87
CA ALA A 32 -5.86 39.28 -5.49
C ALA A 32 -5.71 39.37 -7.02
N VAL A 33 -5.03 38.41 -7.68
CA VAL A 33 -4.74 38.47 -9.13
C VAL A 33 -5.72 37.63 -9.98
N PHE A 34 -6.61 36.86 -9.37
CA PHE A 34 -7.53 35.97 -10.10
C PHE A 34 -8.91 36.57 -10.43
N ASN A 35 -9.06 37.90 -10.46
CA ASN A 35 -10.35 38.53 -10.76
C ASN A 35 -10.29 39.78 -11.66
N SER A 36 -9.28 39.89 -12.52
CA SER A 36 -9.12 41.02 -13.45
C SER A 36 -9.25 40.66 -14.92
N ASN A 37 -10.18 39.76 -15.28
CA ASN A 37 -10.51 39.49 -16.69
C ASN A 37 -12.00 39.13 -16.87
N THR A 38 -12.88 40.11 -16.70
CA THR A 38 -14.23 40.11 -17.33
C THR A 38 -14.73 41.55 -17.47
N SER A 39 -14.11 42.32 -18.36
CA SER A 39 -14.77 43.50 -18.93
C SER A 39 -15.69 43.05 -20.06
N LEU A 40 -17.00 43.03 -19.83
CA LEU A 40 -18.09 43.27 -20.79
C LEU A 40 -19.39 42.69 -20.23
N HIS A 41 -20.19 43.52 -19.53
CA HIS A 41 -21.63 43.69 -19.81
C HIS A 41 -22.24 44.77 -18.90
N LYS A 42 -23.24 45.45 -19.47
CA LYS A 42 -23.76 46.77 -19.10
C LYS A 42 -24.37 46.84 -17.68
N ARG A 43 -24.18 47.99 -17.04
CA ARG A 43 -24.78 48.43 -15.77
C ARG A 43 -26.30 48.18 -15.71
N ARG A 44 -26.75 47.43 -14.70
CA ARG A 44 -28.10 47.52 -14.11
C ARG A 44 -27.96 48.00 -12.66
N PRO A 45 -28.89 48.82 -12.13
CA PRO A 45 -28.79 49.29 -10.76
C PRO A 45 -29.04 48.14 -9.78
N SER A 46 -28.15 47.96 -8.80
CA SER A 46 -28.29 46.97 -7.75
C SER A 46 -29.45 47.32 -6.82
N LEU A 47 -30.45 46.44 -6.72
CA LEU A 47 -31.47 46.48 -5.68
C LEU A 47 -30.78 46.34 -4.31
N ARG A 48 -30.92 47.35 -3.44
CA ARG A 48 -30.51 47.27 -2.03
C ARG A 48 -31.49 46.36 -1.30
N LEU A 49 -31.09 45.14 -0.98
CA LEU A 49 -31.77 44.33 0.02
C LEU A 49 -31.38 44.85 1.42
N LYS A 50 -32.38 45.16 2.24
CA LYS A 50 -32.18 45.47 3.67
C LYS A 50 -31.65 44.22 4.39
N PRO A 51 -30.71 44.35 5.33
CA PRO A 51 -30.30 43.21 6.15
C PRO A 51 -31.46 42.79 7.06
N LEU A 52 -31.84 41.52 6.98
CA LEU A 52 -32.76 40.89 7.92
C LEU A 52 -32.06 40.76 9.27
N GLN A 53 -32.52 41.53 10.27
CA GLN A 53 -32.16 41.29 11.66
C GLN A 53 -32.94 40.06 12.15
N LEU A 54 -32.27 38.91 12.19
CA LEU A 54 -32.78 37.72 12.85
C LEU A 54 -32.53 37.83 14.36
N SER A 55 -33.60 37.74 15.15
CA SER A 55 -33.51 37.74 16.62
C SER A 55 -32.94 36.40 17.13
N PRO A 56 -32.29 36.36 18.32
CA PRO A 56 -31.66 35.15 18.86
C PRO A 56 -32.59 33.93 18.97
N GLN A 57 -33.91 34.15 19.08
CA GLN A 57 -34.90 33.07 19.12
C GLN A 57 -35.07 32.34 17.78
N SER A 58 -34.78 33.00 16.65
CA SER A 58 -34.87 32.38 15.32
C SER A 58 -33.71 31.43 15.02
N PHE A 59 -32.53 31.64 15.60
CA PHE A 59 -31.35 30.78 15.38
C PHE A 59 -31.50 29.41 16.07
N LEU A 60 -32.04 29.39 17.29
CA LEU A 60 -32.36 28.15 18.01
C LEU A 60 -33.54 27.39 17.40
N ALA A 61 -34.53 28.11 16.84
CA ALA A 61 -35.62 27.50 16.09
C ALA A 61 -35.13 26.85 14.78
N THR A 62 -34.11 27.43 14.12
CA THR A 62 -33.58 26.90 12.86
C THR A 62 -32.65 25.69 13.09
N GLN A 63 -31.84 25.69 14.17
CA GLN A 63 -31.07 24.51 14.57
C GLN A 63 -31.97 23.33 15.00
N SER A 64 -33.03 23.60 15.77
CA SER A 64 -33.99 22.55 16.16
C SER A 64 -34.86 22.06 15.01
N TYR A 65 -35.13 22.91 14.01
CA TYR A 65 -35.82 22.52 12.77
C TYR A 65 -34.94 21.66 11.85
N ASN A 66 -33.66 22.01 11.69
CA ASN A 66 -32.72 21.21 10.90
C ASN A 66 -32.40 19.86 11.57
N ALA A 67 -32.22 19.82 12.89
CA ALA A 67 -32.04 18.57 13.63
C ALA A 67 -33.31 17.69 13.62
N ARG A 68 -34.51 18.29 13.59
CA ARG A 68 -35.76 17.56 13.39
C ARG A 68 -35.91 17.04 11.96
N ASN A 69 -35.51 17.81 10.95
CA ASN A 69 -35.56 17.38 9.55
C ASN A 69 -34.51 16.31 9.22
N GLU A 70 -33.31 16.36 9.81
CA GLU A 70 -32.32 15.27 9.69
C GLU A 70 -32.82 13.98 10.35
N ARG A 71 -33.44 14.09 11.55
CA ARG A 71 -34.11 12.95 12.20
C ARG A 71 -35.32 12.46 11.40
N GLN A 72 -36.09 13.33 10.76
CA GLN A 72 -37.24 12.95 9.93
C GLN A 72 -36.82 12.38 8.57
N HIS A 73 -35.69 12.80 8.00
CA HIS A 73 -35.11 12.20 6.79
C HIS A 73 -34.52 10.81 7.09
N ALA A 74 -33.87 10.64 8.25
CA ALA A 74 -33.51 9.31 8.76
C ALA A 74 -34.76 8.45 8.98
N PHE A 75 -35.81 9.01 9.58
CA PHE A 75 -37.09 8.34 9.81
C PHE A 75 -37.81 7.93 8.50
N GLN A 76 -37.73 8.74 7.43
CA GLN A 76 -38.32 8.42 6.13
C GLN A 76 -37.51 7.37 5.35
N LEU A 77 -36.20 7.28 5.55
CA LEU A 77 -35.37 6.19 5.01
C LEU A 77 -35.67 4.85 5.74
N HIS A 78 -35.93 4.88 7.05
CA HIS A 78 -36.27 3.69 7.84
C HIS A 78 -37.74 3.25 7.73
N ALA A 79 -38.67 4.14 7.38
CA ALA A 79 -40.07 3.78 7.22
C ALA A 79 -40.37 2.98 5.93
N SER A 80 -39.40 2.86 5.01
CA SER A 80 -39.57 2.12 3.75
C SER A 80 -39.14 0.65 3.84
N SER A 81 -38.61 0.17 4.97
CA SER A 81 -38.14 -1.22 5.16
C SER A 81 -38.97 -2.03 6.17
N LYS A 82 -40.23 -1.64 6.41
CA LYS A 82 -41.09 -2.19 7.48
C LYS A 82 -41.51 -3.67 7.35
N ASP A 83 -41.00 -4.41 6.37
CA ASP A 83 -41.43 -5.79 6.10
C ASP A 83 -40.28 -6.83 6.05
N GLU A 84 -39.04 -6.49 6.41
CA GLU A 84 -38.02 -7.53 6.62
C GLU A 84 -38.00 -7.98 8.09
N PRO A 85 -38.33 -9.25 8.41
CA PRO A 85 -38.21 -9.76 9.76
C PRO A 85 -36.74 -9.79 10.19
N LEU A 86 -36.47 -9.44 11.45
CA LEU A 86 -35.14 -9.51 12.07
C LEU A 86 -34.56 -10.93 11.93
N ASP A 87 -33.51 -11.09 11.11
CA ASP A 87 -32.90 -12.38 10.81
C ASP A 87 -31.80 -12.72 11.83
N LEU A 88 -32.23 -13.15 13.03
CA LEU A 88 -31.32 -13.61 14.09
C LEU A 88 -30.36 -14.72 13.64
N PRO A 89 -30.80 -15.75 12.87
CA PRO A 89 -29.88 -16.77 12.36
C PRO A 89 -28.73 -16.20 11.54
N SER A 90 -28.98 -15.24 10.64
CA SER A 90 -27.93 -14.64 9.82
C SER A 90 -26.99 -13.75 10.63
N LEU A 91 -27.51 -12.99 11.59
CA LEU A 91 -26.68 -12.22 12.51
C LEU A 91 -25.75 -13.13 13.34
N LYS A 92 -26.28 -14.25 13.84
CA LYS A 92 -25.49 -15.26 14.56
C LYS A 92 -24.39 -15.87 13.69
N ARG A 93 -24.66 -16.13 12.42
CA ARG A 93 -23.64 -16.62 11.47
C ARG A 93 -22.52 -15.59 11.30
N LEU A 94 -22.87 -14.32 11.07
CA LEU A 94 -21.91 -13.23 10.93
C LEU A 94 -21.04 -13.08 12.19
N LEU A 95 -21.65 -13.08 13.37
CA LEU A 95 -20.92 -13.01 14.64
C LEU A 95 -19.96 -14.19 14.81
N ASN A 96 -20.41 -15.41 14.53
CA ASN A 96 -19.57 -16.60 14.61
C ASN A 96 -18.41 -16.56 13.61
N GLU A 97 -18.64 -16.06 12.40
CA GLU A 97 -17.60 -15.86 11.38
C GLU A 97 -16.55 -14.84 11.85
N ALA A 98 -17.01 -13.69 12.36
CA ALA A 98 -16.13 -12.65 12.90
C ALA A 98 -15.27 -13.18 14.06
N ILE A 99 -15.86 -13.96 14.96
CA ILE A 99 -15.15 -14.61 16.08
C ILE A 99 -14.15 -15.65 15.57
N ALA A 100 -14.51 -16.46 14.57
CA ALA A 100 -13.62 -17.47 14.03
C ALA A 100 -12.35 -16.86 13.40
N ILE A 101 -12.50 -15.80 12.58
CA ILE A 101 -11.35 -15.10 11.99
C ILE A 101 -10.53 -14.40 13.07
N HIS A 102 -11.19 -13.80 14.06
CA HIS A 102 -10.52 -13.20 15.22
C HIS A 102 -9.64 -14.21 15.97
N ASP A 103 -10.19 -15.38 16.29
CA ASP A 103 -9.47 -16.42 17.04
C ASP A 103 -8.33 -17.03 16.21
N GLN A 104 -8.50 -17.16 14.89
CA GLN A 104 -7.43 -17.54 13.96
C GLN A 104 -6.30 -16.51 13.95
N ASN A 105 -6.63 -15.21 13.85
CA ASN A 105 -5.64 -14.14 13.89
C ASN A 105 -4.88 -14.13 15.22
N LEU A 106 -5.59 -14.30 16.35
CA LEU A 106 -4.96 -14.37 17.67
C LEU A 106 -3.94 -15.49 17.78
N SER A 107 -4.21 -16.66 17.19
CA SER A 107 -3.27 -17.80 17.19
C SER A 107 -1.94 -17.49 16.48
N CYS A 108 -1.97 -16.60 15.49
CA CYS A 108 -0.79 -16.17 14.74
C CYS A 108 -0.07 -14.97 15.40
N THR A 109 -0.73 -14.28 16.33
CA THR A 109 -0.14 -13.13 17.04
C THR A 109 0.52 -13.53 18.36
N PRO A 110 1.62 -12.88 18.75
CA PRO A 110 2.20 -13.10 20.07
C PRO A 110 1.20 -12.66 21.16
N PRO A 111 1.10 -13.40 22.28
CA PRO A 111 0.21 -13.05 23.39
C PRO A 111 0.42 -11.62 23.90
N LEU A 112 -0.66 -10.98 24.34
CA LEU A 112 -0.63 -9.61 24.88
C LEU A 112 0.39 -9.43 26.02
N SER A 113 0.61 -10.47 26.83
CA SER A 113 1.61 -10.47 27.90
C SER A 113 3.05 -10.34 27.38
N GLN A 114 3.38 -11.03 26.28
CA GLN A 114 4.70 -10.95 25.65
C GLN A 114 4.91 -9.61 24.94
N ILE A 115 3.85 -9.09 24.30
CA ILE A 115 3.90 -7.75 23.69
C ILE A 115 4.14 -6.70 24.78
N ALA A 116 3.42 -6.79 25.91
CA ALA A 116 3.55 -5.85 27.02
C ALA A 116 4.94 -5.92 27.67
N SER A 117 5.50 -7.11 27.89
CA SER A 117 6.85 -7.25 28.42
C SER A 117 7.88 -6.67 27.47
N ARG A 118 7.77 -6.97 26.17
CA ARG A 118 8.71 -6.47 25.16
C ARG A 118 8.67 -4.95 25.05
N LEU A 119 7.48 -4.37 25.12
CA LEU A 119 7.29 -2.93 25.10
C LEU A 119 7.92 -2.27 26.34
N SER A 120 7.75 -2.86 27.53
CA SER A 120 8.41 -2.41 28.76
C SER A 120 9.94 -2.47 28.66
N ASP A 121 10.50 -3.53 28.07
CA ASP A 121 11.95 -3.65 27.87
C ASP A 121 12.49 -2.53 26.96
N LEU A 122 11.80 -2.27 25.84
CA LEU A 122 12.17 -1.23 24.87
C LEU A 122 11.98 0.19 25.44
N GLU A 123 10.95 0.42 26.25
CA GLU A 123 10.76 1.68 26.98
C GLU A 123 11.88 1.90 28.01
N THR A 124 12.33 0.84 28.67
CA THR A 124 13.47 0.90 29.61
C THR A 124 14.77 1.22 28.86
N GLU A 125 15.00 0.61 27.70
CA GLU A 125 16.15 0.90 26.83
C GLU A 125 16.15 2.36 26.35
N SER A 126 14.99 2.86 25.89
CA SER A 126 14.86 4.24 25.39
C SER A 126 14.90 5.31 26.50
N SER A 127 14.66 4.93 27.75
CA SER A 127 14.79 5.80 28.93
C SER A 127 16.24 5.98 29.38
N SER A 128 17.18 5.18 28.89
CA SER A 128 18.59 5.31 29.28
C SER A 128 19.22 6.58 28.66
N PRO A 129 20.01 7.37 29.42
CA PRO A 129 20.61 8.60 28.91
C PRO A 129 21.55 8.39 27.71
N ASP A 130 22.28 7.27 27.69
CA ASP A 130 23.29 6.94 26.66
C ASP A 130 22.66 6.48 25.33
N PHE A 131 21.35 6.23 25.29
CA PHE A 131 20.66 5.72 24.11
C PHE A 131 20.48 6.78 23.00
N TRP A 132 20.34 8.05 23.39
CA TRP A 132 20.14 9.16 22.45
C TRP A 132 21.44 9.73 21.88
N ASP A 133 22.59 9.13 22.19
CA ASP A 133 23.88 9.54 21.64
C ASP A 133 24.02 9.22 20.15
N SER A 134 24.76 10.07 19.42
CA SER A 134 24.95 9.94 17.96
C SER A 134 25.62 8.63 17.54
N SER A 135 26.38 8.00 18.44
CA SER A 135 26.98 6.67 18.25
C SER A 135 25.94 5.54 18.18
N ASN A 136 24.75 5.74 18.77
CA ASN A 136 23.68 4.76 18.85
C ASN A 136 22.53 5.03 17.86
N SER A 137 22.70 5.94 16.89
CA SER A 137 21.65 6.36 15.95
C SER A 137 20.93 5.19 15.25
N ILE A 138 21.67 4.15 14.84
CA ILE A 138 21.11 2.94 14.22
C ILE A 138 20.19 2.20 15.21
N ARG A 139 20.67 1.98 16.44
CA ARG A 139 19.91 1.27 17.48
C ARG A 139 18.67 2.07 17.91
N ASN A 140 18.81 3.38 18.00
CA ASN A 140 17.73 4.29 18.33
C ASN A 140 16.57 4.20 17.32
N ASN A 141 16.89 4.25 16.03
CA ASN A 141 15.89 4.11 14.97
C ASN A 141 15.15 2.76 15.05
N VAL A 142 15.87 1.67 15.31
CA VAL A 142 15.27 0.33 15.44
C VAL A 142 14.33 0.26 16.64
N VAL A 143 14.78 0.71 17.82
CA VAL A 143 13.97 0.65 19.05
C VAL A 143 12.76 1.58 18.96
N THR A 144 12.91 2.78 18.43
CA THR A 144 11.78 3.71 18.23
C THR A 144 10.74 3.12 17.28
N ARG A 145 11.18 2.49 16.17
CA ARG A 145 10.30 1.78 15.23
C ARG A 145 9.60 0.59 15.90
N ASP A 146 10.32 -0.19 16.68
CA ASP A 146 9.78 -1.37 17.35
C ASP A 146 8.76 -0.98 18.44
N ILE A 147 9.02 0.08 19.22
CA ILE A 147 8.05 0.66 20.18
C ILE A 147 6.76 1.06 19.45
N ALA A 148 6.87 1.78 18.34
CA ALA A 148 5.70 2.18 17.55
C ALA A 148 4.93 0.96 17.03
N LYS A 149 5.62 -0.07 16.53
CA LYS A 149 5.02 -1.32 16.07
C LYS A 149 4.28 -2.05 17.18
N TYR A 150 4.91 -2.28 18.33
CA TYR A 150 4.28 -3.01 19.45
C TYR A 150 3.14 -2.21 20.08
N THR A 151 3.25 -0.88 20.16
CA THR A 151 2.16 -0.02 20.66
C THR A 151 0.93 -0.11 19.78
N ARG A 152 1.12 -0.06 18.45
CA ARG A 152 0.03 -0.24 17.47
C ARG A 152 -0.61 -1.61 17.59
N LEU A 153 0.21 -2.68 17.63
CA LEU A 153 -0.29 -4.05 17.77
C LEU A 153 -1.11 -4.22 19.07
N LYS A 154 -0.63 -3.66 20.19
CA LYS A 154 -1.36 -3.65 21.45
C LYS A 154 -2.69 -2.90 21.34
N SER A 155 -2.71 -1.75 20.68
CA SER A 155 -3.94 -0.96 20.49
C SER A 155 -4.96 -1.69 19.61
N GLN A 156 -4.50 -2.40 18.58
CA GLN A 156 -5.34 -3.19 17.69
C GLN A 156 -5.96 -4.39 18.41
N LEU A 157 -5.16 -5.15 19.17
CA LEU A 157 -5.66 -6.27 19.96
C LEU A 157 -6.73 -5.82 20.97
N ASN A 158 -6.49 -4.72 21.68
CA ASN A 158 -7.48 -4.16 22.60
C ASN A 158 -8.77 -3.70 21.88
N ALA A 159 -8.65 -3.17 20.66
CA ALA A 159 -9.80 -2.75 19.87
C ALA A 159 -10.65 -3.96 19.42
N TRP A 160 -10.00 -5.05 19.02
CA TRP A 160 -10.71 -6.30 18.69
C TRP A 160 -11.37 -6.93 19.89
N ASP A 161 -10.68 -7.00 21.04
CA ASP A 161 -11.26 -7.51 22.28
C ASP A 161 -12.50 -6.72 22.68
N LYS A 162 -12.48 -5.39 22.48
CA LYS A 162 -13.63 -4.53 22.71
C LYS A 162 -14.78 -4.83 21.73
N LEU A 163 -14.51 -4.81 20.42
CA LEU A 163 -15.52 -5.07 19.39
C LEU A 163 -16.16 -6.47 19.54
N ARG A 164 -15.37 -7.48 19.92
CA ARG A 164 -15.86 -8.82 20.21
C ARG A 164 -16.84 -8.83 21.38
N LYS A 165 -16.49 -8.17 22.50
CA LYS A 165 -17.37 -8.07 23.67
C LYS A 165 -18.64 -7.30 23.35
N ASP A 166 -18.51 -6.13 22.73
CA ASP A 166 -19.64 -5.28 22.34
C ASP A 166 -20.62 -6.08 21.44
N ALA A 167 -20.11 -6.83 20.46
CA ALA A 167 -20.95 -7.64 19.57
C ALA A 167 -21.60 -8.85 20.27
N GLN A 168 -20.90 -9.50 21.21
CA GLN A 168 -21.45 -10.63 21.99
C GLN A 168 -22.52 -10.16 22.98
N GLU A 169 -22.25 -9.10 23.74
CA GLU A 169 -23.18 -8.53 24.71
C GLU A 169 -24.44 -7.99 24.03
N ALA A 170 -24.30 -7.34 22.87
CA ALA A 170 -25.45 -6.89 22.07
C ALA A 170 -26.28 -8.07 21.54
N PHE A 171 -25.64 -9.15 21.10
CA PHE A 171 -26.35 -10.35 20.65
C PHE A 171 -27.09 -11.05 21.80
N ASP A 172 -26.45 -11.20 22.96
CA ASP A 172 -27.06 -11.83 24.14
C ASP A 172 -28.26 -11.00 24.64
N MET A 173 -28.12 -9.67 24.71
CA MET A 173 -29.23 -8.77 25.05
C MET A 173 -30.39 -8.89 24.07
N LEU A 174 -30.09 -8.97 22.77
CA LEU A 174 -31.09 -9.13 21.73
C LEU A 174 -31.81 -10.48 21.82
N VAL A 175 -31.12 -11.56 22.19
CA VAL A 175 -31.74 -12.86 22.47
C VAL A 175 -32.67 -12.79 23.67
N ASP A 176 -32.26 -12.10 24.74
CA ASP A 176 -33.08 -11.92 25.95
C ASP A 176 -34.35 -11.10 25.62
N LEU A 177 -34.21 -9.99 24.88
CA LEU A 177 -35.34 -9.18 24.42
C LEU A 177 -36.31 -9.98 23.55
N TYR A 178 -35.82 -10.86 22.67
CA TYR A 178 -36.67 -11.74 21.85
C TYR A 178 -37.48 -12.75 22.68
N GLN A 179 -36.90 -13.23 23.79
CA GLN A 179 -37.61 -14.12 24.71
C GLN A 179 -38.68 -13.38 25.51
N GLU A 180 -38.41 -12.12 25.89
CA GLU A 180 -39.34 -11.27 26.63
C GLU A 180 -40.49 -10.72 25.76
N GLU A 181 -40.23 -10.39 24.48
CA GLU A 181 -41.26 -9.92 23.53
C GLU A 181 -42.41 -10.93 23.37
N SER A 182 -42.10 -12.23 23.47
CA SER A 182 -43.10 -13.31 23.47
C SER A 182 -44.14 -13.17 24.60
N SER A 183 -43.93 -12.26 25.57
CA SER A 183 -44.81 -12.00 26.70
C SER A 183 -45.49 -10.62 26.70
N SER A 184 -45.12 -9.67 25.82
CA SER A 184 -45.75 -8.34 25.74
C SER A 184 -45.67 -7.67 24.36
N ASP A 185 -46.82 -7.34 23.76
CA ASP A 185 -46.94 -6.54 22.52
C ASP A 185 -46.74 -5.03 22.76
N ASP A 186 -45.65 -4.64 23.40
CA ASP A 186 -45.34 -3.22 23.67
C ASP A 186 -44.41 -2.66 22.56
N VAL A 187 -44.88 -1.61 21.88
CA VAL A 187 -44.19 -0.96 20.75
C VAL A 187 -42.76 -0.49 21.13
N THR A 188 -42.52 -0.22 22.41
CA THR A 188 -41.21 0.19 22.92
C THR A 188 -40.15 -0.92 22.84
N TYR A 189 -40.53 -2.20 22.95
CA TYR A 189 -39.60 -3.33 22.85
C TYR A 189 -39.15 -3.54 21.41
N VAL A 190 -40.05 -3.40 20.45
CA VAL A 190 -39.74 -3.52 19.02
C VAL A 190 -38.70 -2.49 18.58
N GLU A 191 -38.84 -1.23 19.02
CA GLU A 191 -37.86 -0.18 18.74
C GLU A 191 -36.50 -0.46 19.40
N MET A 192 -36.51 -0.97 20.63
CA MET A 192 -35.28 -1.36 21.33
C MET A 192 -34.56 -2.46 20.56
N MET A 193 -35.27 -3.52 20.16
CA MET A 193 -34.72 -4.67 19.45
C MET A 193 -34.09 -4.30 18.11
N GLU A 194 -34.72 -3.42 17.33
CA GLU A 194 -34.15 -2.95 16.07
C GLU A 194 -32.83 -2.19 16.31
N LEU A 195 -32.76 -1.34 17.33
CA LEU A 195 -31.53 -0.62 17.67
C LEU A 195 -30.42 -1.59 18.09
N THR A 196 -30.71 -2.55 18.99
CA THR A 196 -29.72 -3.55 19.42
C THR A 196 -29.26 -4.44 18.26
N TYR A 197 -30.16 -4.75 17.32
CA TYR A 197 -29.83 -5.49 16.11
C TYR A 197 -28.83 -4.75 15.23
N GLN A 198 -29.06 -3.46 14.99
CA GLN A 198 -28.13 -2.64 14.19
C GLN A 198 -26.78 -2.49 14.90
N GLU A 199 -26.77 -2.24 16.22
CA GLU A 199 -25.52 -2.16 17.00
C GLU A 199 -24.71 -3.46 16.93
N CYS A 200 -25.38 -4.61 17.08
CA CYS A 200 -24.74 -5.91 16.97
C CYS A 200 -24.18 -6.13 15.55
N LYS A 201 -24.96 -5.79 14.51
CA LYS A 201 -24.56 -5.96 13.11
C LYS A 201 -23.38 -5.07 12.75
N GLU A 202 -23.38 -3.81 13.18
CA GLU A 202 -22.28 -2.86 12.98
C GLU A 202 -21.02 -3.31 13.71
N SER A 203 -21.13 -3.71 14.97
CA SER A 203 -19.99 -4.16 15.77
C SER A 203 -19.37 -5.44 15.19
N ALA A 204 -20.20 -6.42 14.82
CA ALA A 204 -19.74 -7.68 14.25
C ALA A 204 -19.15 -7.50 12.83
N SER A 205 -19.75 -6.64 11.99
CA SER A 205 -19.20 -6.34 10.64
C SER A 205 -17.90 -5.53 10.71
N SER A 206 -17.77 -4.62 11.66
CA SER A 206 -16.53 -3.89 11.93
C SER A 206 -15.43 -4.83 12.43
N LEU A 207 -15.74 -5.74 13.35
CA LEU A 207 -14.81 -6.78 13.81
C LEU A 207 -14.36 -7.65 12.63
N LEU A 208 -15.30 -8.14 11.82
CA LEU A 208 -15.01 -8.97 10.65
C LEU A 208 -14.05 -8.24 9.69
N THR A 209 -14.41 -7.01 9.32
CA THR A 209 -13.64 -6.20 8.35
C THR A 209 -12.23 -5.90 8.87
N THR A 210 -12.08 -5.53 10.14
CA THR A 210 -10.77 -5.21 10.73
C THR A 210 -9.89 -6.44 10.87
N CYS A 211 -10.45 -7.58 11.28
CA CYS A 211 -9.76 -8.86 11.34
C CYS A 211 -9.31 -9.35 9.95
N GLN A 212 -10.18 -9.27 8.94
CA GLN A 212 -9.84 -9.64 7.57
C GLN A 212 -8.73 -8.74 6.99
N LYS A 213 -8.78 -7.43 7.25
CA LYS A 213 -7.70 -6.51 6.84
C LYS A 213 -6.35 -6.90 7.45
N TYR A 214 -6.34 -7.26 8.74
CA TYR A 214 -5.12 -7.71 9.39
C TYR A 214 -4.62 -9.05 8.86
N GLU A 215 -5.52 -10.01 8.65
CA GLU A 215 -5.19 -11.29 8.02
C GLU A 215 -4.49 -11.03 6.68
N LEU A 216 -5.06 -10.21 5.80
CA LEU A 216 -4.46 -9.85 4.52
C LEU A 216 -3.09 -9.19 4.69
N GLN A 217 -2.91 -8.29 5.65
CA GLN A 217 -1.60 -7.69 5.94
C GLN A 217 -0.55 -8.73 6.34
N THR A 218 -0.93 -9.77 7.09
CA THR A 218 0.02 -10.85 7.43
C THR A 218 0.41 -11.71 6.22
N LEU A 219 -0.46 -11.81 5.21
CA LEU A 219 -0.16 -12.49 3.94
C LEU A 219 0.83 -11.71 3.08
N LEU A 220 0.94 -10.39 3.28
CA LEU A 220 1.82 -9.49 2.53
C LEU A 220 3.23 -9.41 3.16
N SER A 221 3.84 -10.57 3.43
CA SER A 221 5.14 -10.68 4.09
C SER A 221 6.31 -11.03 3.17
N GLY A 222 6.11 -10.93 1.84
CA GLY A 222 7.15 -11.18 0.85
C GLY A 222 8.27 -10.12 0.87
N PRO A 223 9.48 -10.45 0.38
CA PRO A 223 10.65 -9.58 0.48
C PRO A 223 10.48 -8.24 -0.25
N TYR A 224 9.70 -8.22 -1.33
CA TYR A 224 9.45 -7.03 -2.15
C TYR A 224 8.03 -6.48 -1.98
N ASP A 225 7.20 -7.06 -1.11
CA ASP A 225 5.77 -6.69 -1.02
C ASP A 225 5.59 -5.21 -0.64
N ALA A 226 6.51 -4.69 0.17
CA ALA A 226 6.55 -3.28 0.58
C ALA A 226 7.13 -2.33 -0.47
N SER A 227 7.79 -2.85 -1.51
CA SER A 227 8.43 -2.02 -2.53
C SER A 227 7.37 -1.36 -3.43
N PRO A 228 7.60 -0.13 -3.91
CA PRO A 228 6.81 0.47 -4.98
C PRO A 228 6.79 -0.46 -6.20
N CYS A 229 5.78 -0.36 -7.06
CA CYS A 229 5.68 -1.23 -8.22
C CYS A 229 5.31 -0.50 -9.49
N THR A 230 5.67 -1.12 -10.61
CA THR A 230 5.24 -0.74 -11.94
C THR A 230 4.24 -1.77 -12.44
N ILE A 231 3.10 -1.31 -12.96
CA ILE A 231 2.12 -2.11 -13.70
C ILE A 231 2.20 -1.74 -15.18
N LEU A 232 2.60 -2.69 -16.01
CA LEU A 232 2.61 -2.57 -17.46
C LEU A 232 1.40 -3.29 -18.05
N LEU A 233 0.53 -2.53 -18.72
CA LEU A 233 -0.62 -3.03 -19.44
C LEU A 233 -0.30 -3.05 -20.93
N THR A 234 -0.51 -4.18 -21.61
CA THR A 234 -0.22 -4.34 -23.04
C THR A 234 -1.41 -4.94 -23.77
N ALA A 235 -1.77 -4.35 -24.91
CA ALA A 235 -2.83 -4.86 -25.76
C ALA A 235 -2.38 -6.18 -26.43
N GLY A 236 -3.19 -7.23 -26.28
CA GLY A 236 -2.96 -8.52 -26.90
C GLY A 236 -3.62 -8.67 -28.27
N ALA A 237 -4.01 -9.89 -28.61
CA ALA A 237 -4.78 -10.16 -29.82
C ALA A 237 -6.19 -9.54 -29.73
N GLY A 238 -6.54 -8.70 -30.72
CA GLY A 238 -7.86 -8.05 -30.79
C GLY A 238 -7.89 -6.68 -31.47
N GLY A 239 -6.73 -6.10 -31.80
CA GLY A 239 -6.64 -4.81 -32.49
C GLY A 239 -7.26 -3.68 -31.67
N THR A 240 -8.18 -2.93 -32.27
CA THR A 240 -8.88 -1.81 -31.62
C THR A 240 -9.63 -2.22 -30.35
N GLU A 241 -10.25 -3.40 -30.33
CA GLU A 241 -10.98 -3.89 -29.16
C GLU A 241 -10.03 -4.25 -28.00
N ALA A 242 -8.82 -4.73 -28.30
CA ALA A 242 -7.80 -4.97 -27.28
C ALA A 242 -7.25 -3.65 -26.72
N CYS A 243 -7.14 -2.60 -27.53
CA CYS A 243 -6.71 -1.28 -27.06
C CYS A 243 -7.73 -0.65 -26.11
N ASP A 244 -9.02 -0.78 -26.40
CA ASP A 244 -10.10 -0.35 -25.50
C ASP A 244 -10.11 -1.17 -24.21
N TRP A 245 -9.82 -2.47 -24.28
CA TRP A 245 -9.72 -3.30 -23.08
C TRP A 245 -8.58 -2.87 -22.15
N VAL A 246 -7.43 -2.50 -22.70
CA VAL A 246 -6.32 -1.92 -21.93
C VAL A 246 -6.73 -0.61 -21.24
N ASP A 247 -7.51 0.24 -21.91
CA ASP A 247 -8.01 1.48 -21.31
C ASP A 247 -8.97 1.22 -20.12
N MET A 248 -9.84 0.21 -20.25
CA MET A 248 -10.70 -0.23 -19.15
C MET A 248 -9.87 -0.73 -17.95
N LEU A 249 -8.84 -1.54 -18.19
CA LEU A 249 -7.94 -2.02 -17.13
C LEU A 249 -7.13 -0.88 -16.50
N TYR A 250 -6.64 0.06 -17.32
CA TYR A 250 -5.94 1.25 -16.86
C TYR A 250 -6.81 2.05 -15.88
N ARG A 251 -8.08 2.29 -16.25
CA ARG A 251 -9.05 2.95 -15.38
C ARG A 251 -9.31 2.15 -14.09
N MET A 252 -9.49 0.84 -14.20
CA MET A 252 -9.73 -0.05 -13.05
C MET A 252 -8.60 0.04 -12.03
N TYR A 253 -7.35 -0.17 -12.45
CA TYR A 253 -6.19 -0.12 -11.54
C TYR A 253 -5.92 1.27 -11.01
N THR A 254 -6.07 2.33 -11.81
CA THR A 254 -5.88 3.71 -11.35
C THR A 254 -6.88 4.07 -10.25
N ARG A 255 -8.16 3.70 -10.42
CA ARG A 255 -9.20 3.94 -9.41
C ARG A 255 -8.97 3.13 -8.16
N HIS A 256 -8.64 1.85 -8.31
CA HIS A 256 -8.38 0.96 -7.19
C HIS A 256 -7.18 1.45 -6.35
N ALA A 257 -6.06 1.77 -7.02
CA ALA A 257 -4.89 2.29 -6.34
C ALA A 257 -5.18 3.63 -5.63
N SER A 258 -5.98 4.51 -6.25
CA SER A 258 -6.42 5.75 -5.60
C SER A 258 -7.34 5.51 -4.40
N HIS A 259 -8.22 4.50 -4.46
CA HIS A 259 -9.11 4.11 -3.35
C HIS A 259 -8.32 3.58 -2.15
N MET A 260 -7.26 2.82 -2.43
CA MET A 260 -6.28 2.36 -1.46
C MET A 260 -5.31 3.48 -1.01
N GLY A 261 -5.48 4.73 -1.43
CA GLY A 261 -4.61 5.84 -1.02
C GLY A 261 -3.17 5.78 -1.58
N TYR A 262 -2.91 4.95 -2.60
CA TYR A 262 -1.63 4.95 -3.30
C TYR A 262 -1.50 6.15 -4.23
N ARG A 263 -0.26 6.62 -4.40
CA ARG A 263 0.09 7.60 -5.43
C ARG A 263 0.29 6.86 -6.75
N VAL A 264 -0.52 7.22 -7.76
CA VAL A 264 -0.42 6.68 -9.12
C VAL A 264 0.18 7.72 -10.05
N GLU A 265 1.21 7.33 -10.78
CA GLU A 265 1.84 8.14 -11.82
C GLU A 265 1.91 7.36 -13.13
N THR A 266 1.41 7.93 -14.22
CA THR A 266 1.52 7.33 -15.55
C THR A 266 2.90 7.67 -16.12
N VAL A 267 3.76 6.67 -16.26
CA VAL A 267 5.15 6.83 -16.75
C VAL A 267 5.17 6.95 -18.27
N GLU A 268 4.53 6.00 -18.94
CA GLU A 268 4.45 5.95 -20.39
C GLU A 268 3.04 5.51 -20.81
N ALA A 269 2.51 6.12 -21.87
CA ALA A 269 1.23 5.71 -22.44
C ALA A 269 1.32 5.82 -23.98
N THR A 270 1.19 4.68 -24.65
CA THR A 270 1.12 4.62 -26.11
C THR A 270 -0.34 4.50 -26.53
N PRO A 271 -0.93 5.54 -27.16
CA PRO A 271 -2.33 5.48 -27.60
C PRO A 271 -2.52 4.46 -28.72
N GLY A 272 -3.71 3.85 -28.76
CA GLY A 272 -4.14 3.03 -29.88
C GLY A 272 -4.48 3.88 -31.11
N ASP A 273 -4.55 3.25 -32.30
CA ASP A 273 -4.78 3.97 -33.56
C ASP A 273 -6.17 4.62 -33.66
N VAL A 274 -7.15 4.12 -32.90
CA VAL A 274 -8.56 4.58 -32.93
C VAL A 274 -9.07 4.92 -31.54
N VAL A 275 -8.94 4.00 -30.59
CA VAL A 275 -9.38 4.15 -29.19
C VAL A 275 -8.44 3.43 -28.24
N GLY A 276 -8.50 3.82 -26.97
CA GLY A 276 -7.76 3.22 -25.87
C GLY A 276 -6.25 3.28 -26.04
N TYR A 277 -5.55 2.32 -25.45
CA TYR A 277 -4.08 2.31 -25.41
C TYR A 277 -3.51 0.99 -25.91
N LYS A 278 -2.40 1.08 -26.63
CA LYS A 278 -1.62 -0.08 -27.06
C LYS A 278 -0.77 -0.61 -25.91
N SER A 279 -0.17 0.29 -25.14
CA SER A 279 0.51 -0.01 -23.88
C SER A 279 0.40 1.17 -22.92
N VAL A 280 0.34 0.87 -21.62
CA VAL A 280 0.39 1.89 -20.54
C VAL A 280 1.23 1.36 -19.40
N GLU A 281 2.16 2.18 -18.92
CA GLU A 281 3.00 1.91 -17.75
C GLU A 281 2.58 2.83 -16.60
N LEU A 282 2.13 2.21 -15.51
CA LEU A 282 1.73 2.86 -14.27
C LEU A 282 2.80 2.63 -13.21
N ARG A 283 3.20 3.68 -12.51
CA ARG A 283 4.01 3.61 -11.29
C ARG A 283 3.11 3.83 -10.09
N ILE A 284 3.17 2.91 -9.13
CA ILE A 284 2.39 2.93 -7.91
C ILE A 284 3.35 3.01 -6.73
N GLU A 285 3.18 4.06 -5.93
CA GLU A 285 3.97 4.34 -4.74
C GLU A 285 3.05 4.47 -3.52
N CYS A 286 3.59 4.23 -2.34
CA CYS A 286 2.91 4.57 -1.10
C CYS A 286 2.54 6.06 -1.10
N GLY A 287 1.28 6.36 -0.75
CA GLY A 287 0.85 7.74 -0.55
C GLY A 287 1.55 8.38 0.65
N ASN A 288 1.60 9.71 0.69
CA ASN A 288 2.02 10.42 1.88
C ASN A 288 0.92 10.28 2.94
N ASP A 289 1.12 9.40 3.92
CA ASP A 289 0.20 9.24 5.04
C ASP A 289 0.27 10.46 5.99
N ASP A 290 -0.49 11.51 5.67
CA ASP A 290 -0.75 12.64 6.58
C ASP A 290 -1.62 12.22 7.80
N ASN A 291 -2.15 11.00 7.82
CA ASN A 291 -3.11 10.51 8.83
C ASN A 291 -2.50 9.67 9.97
N GLY A 292 -1.19 9.45 10.02
CA GLY A 292 -0.54 8.78 11.17
C GLY A 292 -0.85 7.28 11.36
N ASP A 293 -1.80 6.71 10.61
CA ASP A 293 -2.12 5.28 10.51
C ASP A 293 -1.09 4.54 9.63
N GLY A 294 0.19 4.71 9.93
CA GLY A 294 1.31 4.35 9.06
C GLY A 294 1.57 2.85 8.92
N GLN A 295 0.62 2.08 8.38
CA GLN A 295 0.89 0.75 7.83
C GLN A 295 -0.19 0.16 6.91
N SER A 296 -1.41 0.69 6.83
CA SER A 296 -2.48 -0.03 6.10
C SER A 296 -2.21 -0.15 4.60
N ASN A 297 -1.50 0.81 4.00
CA ASN A 297 -1.25 0.87 2.55
C ASN A 297 0.26 0.95 2.21
N HIS A 298 1.08 0.13 2.86
CA HIS A 298 2.54 0.12 2.65
C HIS A 298 3.03 -1.01 1.73
N HIS A 299 2.15 -1.75 1.07
CA HIS A 299 2.52 -2.93 0.29
C HIS A 299 2.04 -2.87 -1.17
N PRO A 300 2.42 -1.86 -1.96
CA PRO A 300 1.88 -1.68 -3.31
C PRO A 300 2.21 -2.90 -4.19
N TYR A 301 3.46 -3.37 -4.21
CA TYR A 301 3.77 -4.59 -4.95
C TYR A 301 3.01 -5.81 -4.42
N GLY A 302 2.89 -5.96 -3.10
CA GLY A 302 2.21 -7.08 -2.46
C GLY A 302 0.74 -7.24 -2.89
N TRP A 303 0.02 -6.14 -3.04
CA TRP A 303 -1.37 -6.13 -3.52
C TRP A 303 -1.47 -6.46 -5.01
N PHE A 304 -0.61 -5.88 -5.85
CA PHE A 304 -0.72 -6.03 -7.30
C PHE A 304 0.03 -7.23 -7.90
N LYS A 305 0.95 -7.89 -7.16
CA LYS A 305 1.73 -9.03 -7.69
C LYS A 305 0.85 -10.17 -8.24
N GLY A 306 -0.34 -10.34 -7.66
CA GLY A 306 -1.32 -11.33 -8.07
C GLY A 306 -1.99 -11.03 -9.42
N GLU A 307 -1.87 -9.81 -9.92
CA GLU A 307 -2.50 -9.35 -11.16
C GLU A 307 -1.65 -9.66 -12.40
N LYS A 308 -0.44 -10.19 -12.22
CA LYS A 308 0.42 -10.57 -13.33
C LYS A 308 -0.18 -11.75 -14.11
N GLY A 309 -0.51 -11.53 -15.38
CA GLY A 309 -1.05 -12.54 -16.28
C GLY A 309 -1.92 -11.97 -17.41
N ALA A 310 -2.54 -12.84 -18.20
CA ALA A 310 -3.44 -12.41 -19.26
C ALA A 310 -4.88 -12.26 -18.75
N HIS A 311 -5.48 -11.10 -19.02
CA HIS A 311 -6.85 -10.74 -18.67
C HIS A 311 -7.73 -10.81 -19.90
N ARG A 312 -8.76 -11.67 -19.86
CA ARG A 312 -9.64 -11.94 -20.99
C ARG A 312 -10.98 -11.24 -20.84
N LEU A 313 -11.38 -10.46 -21.85
CA LEU A 313 -12.69 -9.84 -21.94
C LEU A 313 -13.55 -10.55 -22.99
N VAL A 314 -14.82 -10.80 -22.65
CA VAL A 314 -15.84 -11.33 -23.55
C VAL A 314 -17.07 -10.42 -23.50
N ARG A 315 -17.26 -9.62 -24.56
CA ARG A 315 -18.42 -8.73 -24.70
C ARG A 315 -18.87 -8.61 -26.16
N LEU A 316 -20.00 -7.94 -26.37
CA LEU A 316 -20.39 -7.46 -27.70
C LEU A 316 -19.53 -6.24 -28.00
N SER A 317 -18.70 -6.32 -29.05
CA SER A 317 -17.78 -5.22 -29.39
C SER A 317 -18.58 -4.02 -29.94
N PRO A 318 -18.40 -2.81 -29.39
CA PRO A 318 -19.00 -1.60 -29.94
C PRO A 318 -18.34 -1.14 -31.24
N PHE A 319 -17.14 -1.66 -31.56
CA PHE A 319 -16.38 -1.30 -32.75
C PHE A 319 -16.61 -2.25 -33.93
N ASN A 320 -17.31 -3.37 -33.71
CA ASN A 320 -17.65 -4.31 -34.76
C ASN A 320 -19.01 -3.95 -35.37
N ALA A 321 -19.04 -3.61 -36.67
CA ALA A 321 -20.28 -3.26 -37.39
C ALA A 321 -21.40 -4.32 -37.32
N ASN A 322 -21.06 -5.58 -37.05
CA ASN A 322 -22.03 -6.68 -36.95
C ASN A 322 -22.44 -7.00 -35.49
N ASN A 323 -22.04 -6.19 -34.50
CA ASN A 323 -22.25 -6.46 -33.06
C ASN A 323 -21.93 -7.90 -32.67
N LYS A 324 -20.88 -8.46 -33.29
CA LYS A 324 -20.47 -9.84 -32.98
C LYS A 324 -19.80 -9.86 -31.61
N ARG A 325 -20.05 -10.94 -30.87
CA ARG A 325 -19.30 -11.24 -29.66
C ARG A 325 -17.84 -11.38 -30.01
N GLN A 326 -17.00 -10.65 -29.30
CA GLN A 326 -15.54 -10.75 -29.42
C GLN A 326 -14.94 -11.24 -28.11
N THR A 327 -13.77 -11.85 -28.25
CA THR A 327 -12.93 -12.24 -27.14
C THR A 327 -11.60 -11.54 -27.33
N THR A 328 -11.20 -10.74 -26.35
CA THR A 328 -9.96 -9.97 -26.37
C THR A 328 -9.12 -10.25 -25.15
N PHE A 329 -7.82 -10.00 -25.31
CA PHE A 329 -6.83 -10.25 -24.29
C PHE A 329 -6.00 -8.99 -24.06
N ALA A 330 -5.67 -8.73 -22.81
CA ALA A 330 -4.65 -7.77 -22.40
C ALA A 330 -3.66 -8.48 -21.48
N GLY A 331 -2.38 -8.20 -21.66
CA GLY A 331 -1.32 -8.63 -20.75
C GLY A 331 -1.17 -7.60 -19.63
N VAL A 332 -1.08 -8.09 -18.40
CA VAL A 332 -0.74 -7.29 -17.22
C VAL A 332 0.56 -7.86 -16.65
N ASP A 333 1.59 -7.03 -16.60
CA ASP A 333 2.87 -7.35 -15.95
C ASP A 333 3.07 -6.43 -14.76
N VAL A 334 3.53 -6.99 -13.64
CA VAL A 334 3.71 -6.25 -12.38
C VAL A 334 5.11 -6.54 -11.85
N VAL A 335 5.89 -5.48 -11.66
CA VAL A 335 7.30 -5.56 -11.29
C VAL A 335 7.57 -4.61 -10.12
N PRO A 336 8.30 -5.04 -9.07
CA PRO A 336 8.69 -4.14 -8.00
C PRO A 336 9.79 -3.19 -8.50
N ILE A 337 9.68 -1.92 -8.13
CA ILE A 337 10.73 -0.92 -8.31
C ILE A 337 11.70 -1.11 -7.15
N LEU A 338 12.82 -1.75 -7.46
CA LEU A 338 13.92 -1.90 -6.51
C LEU A 338 14.68 -0.58 -6.47
N GLU A 339 14.74 0.07 -5.31
CA GLU A 339 15.61 1.23 -5.13
C GLU A 339 17.04 0.84 -5.51
N GLU A 340 17.69 1.69 -6.30
CA GLU A 340 19.14 1.62 -6.40
C GLU A 340 19.67 2.01 -5.02
N GLU A 341 19.90 1.03 -4.14
CA GLU A 341 20.88 1.25 -3.08
C GLU A 341 22.10 1.86 -3.78
N GLU A 342 22.48 3.06 -3.39
CA GLU A 342 23.61 3.74 -3.97
C GLU A 342 24.83 2.86 -3.71
N VAL A 343 25.15 1.99 -4.67
CA VAL A 343 26.37 1.19 -4.71
C VAL A 343 27.56 2.10 -5.05
N LYS A 344 27.57 3.31 -4.48
CA LYS A 344 28.54 4.35 -4.75
C LYS A 344 29.78 4.19 -3.88
N ASP A 345 29.72 3.45 -2.78
CA ASP A 345 30.89 3.11 -1.98
C ASP A 345 30.80 1.68 -1.43
N VAL A 346 31.15 0.70 -2.27
CA VAL A 346 31.54 -0.63 -1.74
C VAL A 346 32.85 -0.43 -0.97
N ASP A 347 32.72 -0.16 0.33
CA ASP A 347 33.84 -0.14 1.25
C ASP A 347 34.18 -1.57 1.62
N ILE A 348 35.30 -2.07 1.09
CA ILE A 348 35.74 -3.45 1.33
C ILE A 348 36.72 -3.38 2.51
N PRO A 349 36.38 -3.93 3.67
CA PRO A 349 37.28 -3.91 4.81
C PRO A 349 38.56 -4.67 4.45
N GLU A 350 39.72 -4.10 4.80
CA GLU A 350 41.02 -4.71 4.46
C GLU A 350 41.18 -6.13 5.03
N LYS A 351 40.43 -6.50 6.06
CA LYS A 351 40.40 -7.84 6.68
C LYS A 351 39.86 -8.92 5.73
N GLU A 352 39.07 -8.55 4.72
CA GLU A 352 38.48 -9.47 3.74
C GLU A 352 39.34 -9.62 2.48
N LEU A 353 40.52 -8.98 2.45
CA LEU A 353 41.41 -8.94 1.31
C LEU A 353 42.72 -9.68 1.61
N GLU A 354 43.03 -10.67 0.77
CA GLU A 354 44.34 -11.30 0.72
C GLU A 354 45.20 -10.60 -0.33
N ILE A 355 46.18 -9.80 0.11
CA ILE A 355 47.08 -9.04 -0.76
C ILE A 355 48.43 -9.75 -0.85
N THR A 356 48.80 -10.18 -2.06
CA THR A 356 50.08 -10.83 -2.35
C THR A 356 50.88 -10.01 -3.36
N THR A 357 52.18 -9.84 -3.10
CA THR A 357 53.11 -9.17 -4.02
C THR A 357 53.77 -10.17 -4.96
N MET A 358 54.05 -9.75 -6.18
CA MET A 358 54.72 -10.59 -7.18
C MET A 358 55.57 -9.76 -8.14
N ARG A 359 56.50 -10.41 -8.85
CA ARG A 359 57.27 -9.77 -9.91
C ARG A 359 56.41 -9.60 -11.17
N SER A 360 56.52 -8.45 -11.84
CA SER A 360 55.83 -8.21 -13.10
C SER A 360 56.46 -9.08 -14.20
N GLY A 361 55.66 -9.90 -14.89
CA GLY A 361 56.14 -10.74 -15.99
C GLY A 361 56.17 -9.97 -17.31
N GLY A 362 57.29 -10.03 -18.06
CA GLY A 362 57.38 -9.44 -19.40
C GLY A 362 58.82 -9.26 -19.89
N LYS A 363 58.99 -8.92 -21.18
CA LYS A 363 60.28 -8.52 -21.77
C LYS A 363 60.67 -7.12 -21.27
N GLY A 364 61.07 -7.01 -19.99
CA GLY A 364 61.41 -5.76 -19.32
C GLY A 364 62.88 -5.64 -18.93
N GLY A 365 63.30 -4.43 -18.55
CA GLY A 365 64.66 -4.15 -18.04
C GLY A 365 64.91 -4.69 -16.62
N GLN A 366 66.08 -4.40 -16.05
CA GLN A 366 66.50 -4.93 -14.74
C GLN A 366 65.48 -4.71 -13.59
N ASN A 367 64.74 -3.59 -13.63
CA ASN A 367 63.73 -3.26 -12.63
C ASN A 367 62.57 -4.27 -12.61
N VAL A 368 62.12 -4.72 -13.79
CA VAL A 368 61.02 -5.70 -13.94
C VAL A 368 61.43 -7.08 -13.40
N ASN A 369 62.71 -7.45 -13.54
CA ASN A 369 63.19 -8.78 -13.15
C ASN A 369 63.61 -8.89 -11.67
N LYS A 370 63.96 -7.76 -11.02
CA LYS A 370 64.47 -7.73 -9.65
C LYS A 370 63.47 -7.23 -8.61
N VAL A 371 62.50 -6.38 -8.98
CA VAL A 371 61.60 -5.72 -8.02
C VAL A 371 60.19 -6.30 -8.10
N GLU A 372 59.59 -6.56 -6.94
CA GLU A 372 58.22 -7.08 -6.79
C GLU A 372 57.18 -5.95 -6.88
N THR A 373 57.06 -5.36 -8.07
CA THR A 373 56.13 -4.24 -8.31
C THR A 373 54.69 -4.69 -8.53
N GLY A 374 54.45 -5.95 -8.88
CA GLY A 374 53.12 -6.50 -9.17
C GLY A 374 52.32 -6.82 -7.91
N VAL A 375 51.01 -6.61 -7.94
CA VAL A 375 50.10 -6.88 -6.82
C VAL A 375 48.96 -7.77 -7.28
N ARG A 376 48.65 -8.80 -6.49
CA ARG A 376 47.46 -9.64 -6.62
C ARG A 376 46.62 -9.47 -5.36
N ILE A 377 45.35 -9.13 -5.54
CA ILE A 377 44.39 -8.98 -4.45
C ILE A 377 43.30 -10.02 -4.65
N LYS A 378 43.01 -10.81 -3.62
CA LYS A 378 41.91 -11.77 -3.61
C LYS A 378 40.90 -11.39 -2.53
N HIS A 379 39.64 -11.31 -2.89
CA HIS A 379 38.56 -11.16 -1.94
C HIS A 379 38.22 -12.53 -1.34
N LEU A 380 38.30 -12.67 -0.03
CA LEU A 380 38.14 -13.97 0.65
C LEU A 380 36.72 -14.50 0.51
N THR A 381 35.72 -13.62 0.67
CA THR A 381 34.29 -13.99 0.68
C THR A 381 33.80 -14.42 -0.70
N SER A 382 34.17 -13.69 -1.77
CA SER A 382 33.75 -14.03 -3.14
C SER A 382 34.73 -14.93 -3.89
N GLY A 383 35.95 -15.11 -3.37
CA GLY A 383 37.01 -15.89 -4.01
C GLY A 383 37.66 -15.25 -5.25
N ILE A 384 37.24 -14.03 -5.63
CA ILE A 384 37.71 -13.35 -6.84
C ILE A 384 39.11 -12.80 -6.63
N ALA A 385 40.01 -13.06 -7.58
CA ALA A 385 41.38 -12.57 -7.55
C ALA A 385 41.68 -11.68 -8.76
N VAL A 386 42.22 -10.49 -8.50
CA VAL A 386 42.65 -9.52 -9.51
C VAL A 386 44.15 -9.31 -9.42
N LYS A 387 44.82 -9.31 -10.57
CA LYS A 387 46.25 -8.98 -10.68
C LYS A 387 46.46 -7.65 -11.42
N CYS A 388 47.41 -6.83 -10.95
CA CYS A 388 47.83 -5.60 -11.62
C CYS A 388 49.36 -5.47 -11.62
N THR A 389 49.93 -5.24 -12.81
CA THR A 389 51.38 -5.13 -13.06
C THR A 389 51.73 -3.97 -13.99
N GLU A 390 50.81 -3.01 -14.17
CA GLU A 390 50.91 -1.98 -15.20
C GLU A 390 51.84 -0.83 -14.83
N GLU A 391 51.83 -0.45 -13.55
CA GLU A 391 52.64 0.65 -13.06
C GLU A 391 53.99 0.17 -12.55
N ARG A 392 54.96 1.09 -12.54
CA ARG A 392 56.30 0.85 -11.96
C ARG A 392 56.30 0.86 -10.43
N SER A 393 55.25 1.39 -9.80
CA SER A 393 55.10 1.49 -8.35
C SER A 393 54.13 0.44 -7.81
N GLN A 394 54.54 -0.26 -6.75
CA GLN A 394 53.71 -1.23 -6.03
C GLN A 394 52.42 -0.60 -5.47
N GLY A 395 52.52 0.60 -4.89
CA GLY A 395 51.36 1.30 -4.30
C GLY A 395 50.31 1.68 -5.32
N MET A 396 50.74 2.12 -6.51
CA MET A 396 49.83 2.41 -7.62
C MET A 396 49.19 1.14 -8.18
N ASN A 397 49.94 0.04 -8.27
CA ASN A 397 49.38 -1.26 -8.65
C ASN A 397 48.38 -1.78 -7.61
N LYS A 398 48.59 -1.56 -6.30
CA LYS A 398 47.62 -1.90 -5.24
C LYS A 398 46.32 -1.12 -5.43
N GLN A 399 46.38 0.20 -5.62
CA GLN A 399 45.20 1.04 -5.82
C GLN A 399 44.42 0.66 -7.08
N ARG A 400 45.12 0.41 -8.20
CA ARG A 400 44.49 -0.02 -9.46
C ARG A 400 43.90 -1.43 -9.37
N ALA A 401 44.55 -2.34 -8.64
CA ALA A 401 44.01 -3.68 -8.37
C ALA A 401 42.73 -3.60 -7.50
N LEU A 402 42.69 -2.73 -6.49
CA LEU A 402 41.49 -2.47 -5.67
C LEU A 402 40.36 -1.89 -6.53
N ALA A 403 40.64 -0.89 -7.36
CA ALA A 403 39.63 -0.30 -8.25
C ALA A 403 39.03 -1.35 -9.21
N ARG A 404 39.85 -2.24 -9.75
CA ARG A 404 39.40 -3.36 -10.59
C ARG A 404 38.59 -4.40 -9.82
N LEU A 405 39.02 -4.74 -8.60
CA LEU A 405 38.29 -5.66 -7.74
C LEU A 405 36.90 -5.10 -7.40
N LYS A 406 36.83 -3.81 -7.02
CA LYS A 406 35.56 -3.10 -6.82
C LYS A 406 34.71 -3.15 -8.09
N GLY A 407 35.28 -2.84 -9.25
CA GLY A 407 34.58 -2.92 -10.54
C GLY A 407 34.02 -4.31 -10.87
N GLN A 408 34.78 -5.38 -10.59
CA GLN A 408 34.33 -6.76 -10.80
C GLN A 408 33.23 -7.18 -9.82
N LEU A 409 33.35 -6.81 -8.54
CA LEU A 409 32.32 -7.07 -7.53
C LEU A 409 31.03 -6.33 -7.86
N LEU A 410 31.12 -5.07 -8.28
CA LEU A 410 30.00 -4.28 -8.76
C LEU A 410 29.32 -4.95 -9.97
N ALA A 411 30.09 -5.41 -10.94
CA ALA A 411 29.55 -6.09 -12.12
C ALA A 411 28.80 -7.39 -11.75
N ILE A 412 29.32 -8.16 -10.79
CA ILE A 412 28.66 -9.39 -10.32
C ILE A 412 27.39 -9.08 -9.52
N ALA A 413 27.42 -8.07 -8.65
CA ALA A 413 26.24 -7.62 -7.92
C ALA A 413 25.15 -7.13 -8.89
N GLN A 414 25.53 -6.40 -9.95
CA GLN A 414 24.62 -6.01 -11.02
C GLN A 414 24.07 -7.22 -11.77
N GLU A 415 24.91 -8.21 -12.11
CA GLU A 415 24.46 -9.43 -12.79
C GLU A 415 23.49 -10.26 -11.93
N GLN A 416 23.77 -10.39 -10.63
CA GLN A 416 22.87 -11.03 -9.67
C GLN A 416 21.54 -10.29 -9.57
N ARG A 417 21.57 -8.98 -9.42
CA ARG A 417 20.36 -8.14 -9.41
C ARG A 417 19.56 -8.27 -10.71
N LEU A 418 20.22 -8.33 -11.86
CA LEU A 418 19.56 -8.54 -13.14
C LEU A 418 18.90 -9.93 -13.20
N LYS A 419 19.55 -10.97 -12.65
CA LYS A 419 18.96 -12.31 -12.54
C LYS A 419 17.76 -12.33 -11.60
N ASP A 420 17.82 -11.60 -10.48
CA ASP A 420 16.70 -11.46 -9.55
C ASP A 420 15.53 -10.71 -10.19
N ILE A 421 15.79 -9.62 -10.91
CA ILE A 421 14.78 -8.89 -11.67
C ILE A 421 14.20 -9.79 -12.77
N GLN A 422 15.03 -10.56 -13.48
CA GLN A 422 14.58 -11.49 -14.51
C GLN A 422 13.76 -12.63 -13.92
N SER A 423 14.09 -13.15 -12.74
CA SER A 423 13.31 -14.19 -12.09
C SER A 423 11.95 -13.67 -11.61
N ILE A 424 11.90 -12.43 -11.12
CA ILE A 424 10.65 -11.76 -10.74
C ILE A 424 9.79 -11.45 -11.98
N ARG A 425 10.40 -10.89 -13.02
CA ARG A 425 9.73 -10.58 -14.28
C ARG A 425 9.30 -11.83 -15.04
N GLY A 426 10.03 -12.94 -14.90
CA GLY A 426 9.77 -14.18 -15.61
C GLY A 426 9.73 -13.99 -17.14
N ASP A 427 9.06 -14.91 -17.82
CA ASP A 427 8.76 -14.78 -19.24
C ASP A 427 7.72 -13.68 -19.49
N VAL A 428 7.84 -12.98 -20.61
CA VAL A 428 6.86 -11.96 -21.04
C VAL A 428 5.48 -12.60 -21.05
N VAL A 429 4.52 -11.97 -20.37
CA VAL A 429 3.13 -12.42 -20.33
C VAL A 429 2.58 -12.44 -21.76
N GLU A 430 2.51 -13.62 -22.37
CA GLU A 430 1.84 -13.78 -23.65
C GLU A 430 0.34 -13.58 -23.45
N ALA A 431 -0.20 -12.50 -24.04
CA ALA A 431 -1.64 -12.26 -24.11
C ALA A 431 -2.31 -13.19 -25.13
N SER A 432 -2.19 -14.50 -24.91
CA SER A 432 -2.64 -15.58 -25.77
C SER A 432 -3.72 -16.44 -25.08
N TRP A 433 -4.40 -17.27 -25.87
CA TRP A 433 -5.55 -18.08 -25.44
C TRP A 433 -5.25 -19.08 -24.30
N GLY A 434 -3.98 -19.41 -24.06
CA GLY A 434 -3.57 -20.46 -23.11
C GLY A 434 -3.17 -19.99 -21.71
N ALA A 435 -2.97 -18.68 -21.49
CA ALA A 435 -2.34 -18.14 -20.28
C ALA A 435 -3.25 -17.19 -19.47
N GLN A 436 -4.57 -17.34 -19.58
CA GLN A 436 -5.52 -16.45 -18.93
C GLN A 436 -5.61 -16.69 -17.41
N ILE A 437 -5.45 -15.63 -16.63
CA ILE A 437 -5.62 -15.69 -15.17
C ILE A 437 -7.03 -15.25 -14.75
N ARG A 438 -7.65 -14.33 -15.50
CA ARG A 438 -8.98 -13.81 -15.18
C ARG A 438 -9.86 -13.65 -16.40
N ASN A 439 -11.13 -14.00 -16.24
CA ASN A 439 -12.16 -13.91 -17.26
C ASN A 439 -13.19 -12.86 -16.86
N TYR A 440 -13.47 -11.93 -17.77
CA TYR A 440 -14.48 -10.88 -17.64
C TYR A 440 -15.53 -11.12 -18.73
N VAL A 441 -16.67 -11.70 -18.37
CA VAL A 441 -17.76 -11.99 -19.29
C VAL A 441 -18.88 -10.98 -19.04
N MET A 442 -19.26 -10.23 -20.06
CA MET A 442 -20.38 -9.29 -20.01
C MET A 442 -21.62 -9.81 -20.76
N GLN A 443 -21.43 -10.76 -21.69
CA GLN A 443 -22.51 -11.38 -22.48
C GLN A 443 -22.17 -12.85 -22.73
N PRO A 444 -23.10 -13.81 -22.52
CA PRO A 444 -24.54 -13.66 -22.35
C PRO A 444 -25.00 -13.40 -20.90
N TYR A 445 -24.08 -13.53 -19.96
CA TYR A 445 -24.26 -13.26 -18.55
C TYR A 445 -23.11 -12.38 -18.08
N LYS A 446 -23.29 -11.68 -16.96
CA LYS A 446 -22.24 -10.90 -16.31
C LYS A 446 -21.53 -11.78 -15.27
N LEU A 447 -20.23 -12.00 -15.44
CA LEU A 447 -19.40 -12.78 -14.53
C LEU A 447 -17.94 -12.36 -14.65
N VAL A 448 -17.31 -12.04 -13.52
CA VAL A 448 -15.85 -12.00 -13.38
C VAL A 448 -15.43 -13.25 -12.65
N LYS A 449 -14.40 -13.95 -13.15
CA LYS A 449 -13.87 -15.17 -12.53
C LYS A 449 -12.35 -15.22 -12.58
N ASP A 450 -11.71 -15.39 -11.42
CA ASP A 450 -10.29 -15.73 -11.33
C ASP A 450 -10.12 -17.24 -11.51
N GLY A 451 -9.29 -17.63 -12.48
CA GLY A 451 -9.05 -19.04 -12.81
C GLY A 451 -8.19 -19.78 -11.79
N ARG A 452 -7.52 -19.06 -10.88
CA ARG A 452 -6.58 -19.64 -9.91
C ARG A 452 -7.27 -19.89 -8.58
N SER A 453 -7.80 -18.84 -7.95
CA SER A 453 -8.51 -18.95 -6.67
C SER A 453 -9.93 -19.49 -6.80
N GLY A 454 -10.50 -19.45 -8.02
CA GLY A 454 -11.88 -19.84 -8.27
C GLY A 454 -12.90 -18.78 -7.84
N TRP A 455 -12.46 -17.62 -7.34
CA TRP A 455 -13.33 -16.51 -6.95
C TRP A 455 -14.15 -16.02 -8.15
N GLU A 456 -15.44 -15.76 -7.92
CA GLU A 456 -16.34 -15.27 -8.94
C GLU A 456 -17.33 -14.23 -8.39
N SER A 457 -17.69 -13.25 -9.24
CA SER A 457 -18.68 -12.23 -8.92
C SER A 457 -19.52 -11.88 -10.16
N SER A 458 -20.81 -11.64 -9.94
CA SER A 458 -21.74 -11.21 -10.98
C SER A 458 -21.69 -9.68 -11.24
N ASP A 459 -21.15 -8.91 -10.29
CA ASP A 459 -21.01 -7.46 -10.42
C ASP A 459 -19.73 -7.09 -11.18
N VAL A 460 -19.81 -7.19 -12.51
CA VAL A 460 -18.70 -6.85 -13.41
C VAL A 460 -18.41 -5.34 -13.41
N ASP A 461 -19.45 -4.52 -13.30
CA ASP A 461 -19.31 -3.06 -13.40
C ASP A 461 -18.64 -2.50 -12.14
N GLY A 462 -19.06 -2.93 -10.94
CA GLY A 462 -18.41 -2.59 -9.68
C GLY A 462 -16.96 -3.10 -9.58
N PHE A 463 -16.68 -4.27 -10.15
CA PHE A 463 -15.31 -4.79 -10.24
C PHE A 463 -14.40 -3.91 -11.10
N LEU A 464 -14.87 -3.50 -12.29
CA LEU A 464 -14.11 -2.65 -13.21
C LEU A 464 -13.95 -1.21 -12.71
N ASP A 465 -14.80 -0.77 -11.78
CA ASP A 465 -14.64 0.51 -11.11
C ASP A 465 -13.56 0.50 -10.01
N GLY A 466 -12.96 -0.66 -9.71
CA GLY A 466 -11.82 -0.79 -8.79
C GLY A 466 -12.21 -0.79 -7.31
N GLY A 467 -13.47 -1.12 -6.99
CA GLY A 467 -14.00 -1.16 -5.63
C GLY A 467 -13.71 -2.47 -4.88
N GLN A 468 -14.52 -2.76 -3.87
CA GLN A 468 -14.38 -3.90 -2.95
C GLN A 468 -14.27 -5.26 -3.64
N GLY A 469 -14.98 -5.47 -4.77
CA GLY A 469 -14.91 -6.75 -5.49
C GLY A 469 -13.51 -7.09 -6.01
N LEU A 470 -12.67 -6.09 -6.33
CA LEU A 470 -11.29 -6.32 -6.72
C LEU A 470 -10.42 -6.68 -5.50
N GLU A 471 -10.64 -6.00 -4.36
CA GLU A 471 -9.99 -6.33 -3.08
C GLU A 471 -10.28 -7.76 -2.65
N ASP A 472 -11.55 -8.18 -2.72
CA ASP A 472 -12.00 -9.52 -2.36
C ASP A 472 -11.34 -10.58 -3.26
N CYS A 473 -11.25 -10.30 -4.55
CA CYS A 473 -10.58 -11.18 -5.52
C CYS A 473 -9.08 -11.32 -5.20
N ILE A 474 -8.38 -10.22 -4.93
CA ILE A 474 -6.96 -10.23 -4.57
C ILE A 474 -6.78 -10.94 -3.22
N GLY A 475 -7.62 -10.67 -2.23
CA GLY A 475 -7.58 -11.31 -0.92
C GLY A 475 -7.81 -12.82 -0.99
N SER A 476 -8.77 -13.26 -1.81
CA SER A 476 -9.00 -14.68 -2.09
C SER A 476 -7.77 -15.35 -2.72
N LEU A 477 -7.11 -14.67 -3.66
CA LEU A 477 -5.87 -15.16 -4.28
C LEU A 477 -4.72 -15.28 -3.28
N LEU A 478 -4.54 -14.29 -2.40
CA LEU A 478 -3.51 -14.32 -1.36
C LEU A 478 -3.71 -15.49 -0.39
N ARG A 479 -4.96 -15.75 0.03
CA ARG A 479 -5.31 -16.90 0.87
C ARG A 479 -5.06 -18.23 0.16
N TRP A 480 -5.48 -18.34 -1.10
CA TRP A 480 -5.24 -19.54 -1.91
C TRP A 480 -3.75 -19.84 -2.04
N ARG A 481 -2.93 -18.83 -2.32
CA ARG A 481 -1.48 -18.97 -2.45
C ARG A 481 -0.83 -19.45 -1.15
N ARG A 482 -1.24 -18.91 -0.01
CA ARG A 482 -0.74 -19.37 1.30
C ARG A 482 -1.06 -20.86 1.54
N GLY A 483 -2.25 -21.31 1.18
CA GLY A 483 -2.62 -22.72 1.29
C GLY A 483 -1.70 -23.62 0.45
N VAL A 484 -1.39 -23.21 -0.78
CA VAL A 484 -0.44 -23.94 -1.65
C VAL A 484 0.97 -23.96 -1.05
N GLU A 485 1.45 -22.82 -0.51
CA GLU A 485 2.78 -22.74 0.10
C GLU A 485 2.89 -23.58 1.39
N GLU A 486 1.80 -23.71 2.17
CA GLU A 486 1.74 -24.59 3.34
C GLU A 486 1.78 -26.07 2.92
N GLU A 487 1.02 -26.47 1.90
CA GLU A 487 1.05 -27.83 1.34
C GLU A 487 2.43 -28.20 0.78
N GLU A 488 3.09 -27.30 0.05
CA GLU A 488 4.44 -27.51 -0.49
C GLU A 488 5.48 -27.68 0.63
N ARG A 489 5.36 -26.92 1.72
CA ARG A 489 6.24 -27.07 2.91
C ARG A 489 6.02 -28.40 3.60
N GLU A 490 4.77 -28.80 3.82
CA GLU A 490 4.46 -30.10 4.41
C GLU A 490 5.00 -31.24 3.53
N GLU A 491 4.89 -31.14 2.21
CA GLU A 491 5.44 -32.13 1.30
C GLU A 491 6.98 -32.15 1.32
N ALA A 492 7.63 -30.99 1.45
CA ALA A 492 9.09 -30.88 1.58
C ALA A 492 9.59 -31.49 2.90
N ASP A 493 8.91 -31.21 4.01
CA ASP A 493 9.19 -31.77 5.33
C ASP A 493 9.01 -33.30 5.34
N LEU A 494 7.97 -33.80 4.66
CA LEU A 494 7.73 -35.24 4.46
C LEU A 494 8.80 -35.90 3.57
N LYS A 495 9.38 -35.15 2.63
CA LYS A 495 10.48 -35.60 1.76
C LYS A 495 11.87 -35.48 2.41
N GLY A 496 11.97 -34.86 3.59
CA GLY A 496 13.21 -34.74 4.36
C GLY A 496 14.29 -33.89 3.68
N VAL A 497 13.88 -32.85 2.95
CA VAL A 497 14.77 -31.86 2.32
C VAL A 497 15.00 -30.67 3.25
#